data_AF-A0A2G2MUJ6-F1
#
_entry.id   AF-A0A2G2MUJ6-F1
#
_cell.length_a   1.000
_cell.length_b   1.000
_cell.length_c   1.000
_cell.angle_alpha   90.00
_cell.angle_beta   90.00
_cell.angle_gamma   90.00
#
_symmetry.space_group_name_H-M   'P 1'
#
loop_
_entity.id
_entity.type
_entity.pdbx_description
1 polymer ?
#
loop_
_entity_poly.entity_id
_entity_poly.type
_entity_poly.pdbx_seq_one_letter_code
_entity_poly.pdbx_strand_id
1 'polypeptide(L)'
;MLQLFKISGDSLYPYYKNGQRVVCRKVSKGTKIKVDDTVVFEKDAYGMMIKRVRSIDNNTYFVEGTDPMSIDSRNFGTLKIKEIKYKVLFKF
;
A
#
# COMPACT_ATOMS: atom_id res chain seq x y z
N MET A 1 -9.94 5.40 -12.55
CA MET A 1 -8.74 6.09 -13.06
C MET A 1 -7.51 5.26 -12.71
N LEU A 2 -6.62 5.08 -13.68
CA LEU A 2 -5.29 4.48 -13.48
C LEU A 2 -4.27 5.58 -13.24
N GLN A 3 -3.23 5.27 -12.47
CA GLN A 3 -2.13 6.18 -12.16
C GLN A 3 -0.82 5.40 -12.19
N LEU A 4 0.23 6.01 -12.75
CA LEU A 4 1.57 5.47 -12.72
C LEU A 4 2.36 6.11 -11.57
N PHE A 5 2.99 5.27 -10.74
CA PHE A 5 3.89 5.71 -9.68
C PHE A 5 5.29 5.14 -9.89
N LYS A 6 6.31 5.88 -9.42
CA LYS A 6 7.67 5.39 -9.25
C LYS A 6 7.88 5.09 -7.77
N ILE A 7 8.33 3.88 -7.45
CA ILE A 7 8.64 3.46 -6.09
C ILE A 7 9.87 4.21 -5.59
N SER A 8 9.81 4.66 -4.34
CA SER A 8 10.93 5.25 -3.61
C SER A 8 11.16 4.46 -2.32
N GLY A 9 12.41 4.07 -2.07
CA GLY A 9 12.82 3.26 -0.93
C GLY A 9 12.54 1.75 -1.08
N ASP A 10 12.90 0.99 -0.05
CA ASP A 10 13.04 -0.47 -0.13
C ASP A 10 12.14 -1.23 0.85
N SER A 11 11.12 -0.56 1.42
CA SER A 11 10.27 -1.16 2.45
C SER A 11 9.47 -2.40 2.03
N LEU A 12 9.40 -2.68 0.73
CA LEU A 12 8.77 -3.86 0.15
C LEU A 12 9.75 -4.73 -0.67
N TYR A 13 11.06 -4.57 -0.49
CA TYR A 13 12.08 -5.41 -1.13
C TYR A 13 11.98 -6.87 -0.61
N PRO A 14 12.08 -7.91 -1.47
CA PRO A 14 12.44 -7.88 -2.88
C PRO A 14 11.26 -7.75 -3.85
N TYR A 15 10.03 -7.65 -3.35
CA TYR A 15 8.83 -7.62 -4.19
C TYR A 15 8.70 -6.33 -4.99
N TYR A 16 9.13 -5.21 -4.42
CA TYR A 16 9.23 -3.92 -5.09
C TYR A 16 10.62 -3.35 -4.88
N LYS A 17 11.21 -2.81 -5.94
CA LYS A 17 12.55 -2.22 -5.91
C LYS A 17 12.47 -0.71 -5.98
N ASN A 18 13.36 -0.01 -5.29
CA ASN A 18 13.52 1.42 -5.47
C ASN A 18 13.69 1.77 -6.97
N GLY A 19 12.94 2.76 -7.44
CA GLY A 19 12.92 3.19 -8.83
C GLY A 19 12.01 2.39 -9.77
N GLN A 20 11.46 1.25 -9.35
CA GLN A 20 10.49 0.47 -10.12
C GLN A 20 9.22 1.27 -10.38
N ARG A 21 8.51 0.99 -11.46
CA ARG A 21 7.22 1.64 -11.76
C ARG A 21 6.06 0.70 -11.53
N VAL A 22 4.94 1.25 -11.07
CA VAL A 22 3.72 0.50 -10.79
C VAL A 22 2.50 1.20 -11.37
N VAL A 23 1.61 0.42 -11.99
CA VAL A 23 0.29 0.87 -12.41
C VAL A 23 -0.68 0.61 -11.28
N CYS A 24 -1.35 1.65 -10.84
CA CYS A 24 -2.29 1.59 -9.73
C CYS A 24 -3.69 2.04 -10.18
N ARG A 25 -4.73 1.41 -9.64
CA ARG A 25 -6.12 1.84 -9.78
C ARG A 25 -6.55 2.65 -8.57
N LYS A 26 -7.17 3.81 -8.80
CA LYS A 26 -7.77 4.60 -7.71
C LYS A 26 -8.89 3.81 -7.03
N VAL A 27 -8.83 3.72 -5.70
CA VAL A 27 -9.87 3.08 -4.90
C VAL A 27 -11.14 3.93 -4.96
N SER A 28 -12.25 3.26 -5.21
CA SER A 28 -13.59 3.84 -5.39
C SER A 28 -14.65 2.84 -4.96
N LYS A 29 -15.92 3.24 -4.92
CA LYS A 29 -17.06 2.38 -4.56
C LYS A 29 -17.01 1.06 -5.34
N GLY A 30 -16.96 -0.06 -4.63
CA GLY A 30 -16.87 -1.42 -5.20
C GLY A 30 -15.45 -1.94 -5.46
N THR A 31 -14.39 -1.17 -5.18
CA THR A 31 -13.02 -1.68 -5.24
C THR A 31 -12.81 -2.69 -4.11
N LYS A 32 -12.60 -3.96 -4.46
CA LYS A 32 -12.29 -5.01 -3.49
C LYS A 32 -10.79 -5.04 -3.20
N ILE A 33 -10.43 -4.80 -1.95
CA ILE A 33 -9.09 -4.99 -1.40
C ILE A 33 -9.11 -6.30 -0.62
N LYS A 34 -8.10 -7.13 -0.84
CA LYS A 34 -7.92 -8.45 -0.26
C LYS A 34 -6.57 -8.53 0.44
N VAL A 35 -6.42 -9.55 1.29
CA VAL A 35 -5.09 -9.95 1.78
C VAL A 35 -4.17 -10.18 0.59
N ASP A 36 -2.91 -9.81 0.75
CA ASP A 36 -1.83 -9.83 -0.23
C ASP A 36 -1.89 -8.77 -1.34
N ASP A 37 -2.96 -7.97 -1.42
CA ASP A 37 -2.94 -6.80 -2.28
C ASP A 37 -1.88 -5.79 -1.80
N THR A 38 -1.24 -5.12 -2.76
CA THR A 38 -0.38 -3.96 -2.45
C THR A 38 -1.17 -2.69 -2.68
N VAL A 39 -1.13 -1.80 -1.70
CA VAL A 39 -1.95 -0.59 -1.65
C VAL A 39 -1.10 0.64 -1.41
N VAL A 40 -1.58 1.77 -1.94
CA VAL A 40 -0.99 3.10 -1.75
C VAL A 40 -1.95 3.94 -0.93
N PHE A 41 -1.44 4.57 0.11
CA PHE A 41 -2.17 5.43 1.03
C PHE A 41 -1.30 6.62 1.43
N GLU A 42 -1.85 7.55 2.19
CA GLU A 42 -1.10 8.69 2.73
C GLU A 42 -1.28 8.76 4.24
N LYS A 43 -0.22 9.12 4.95
CA LYS A 43 -0.23 9.41 6.37
C LYS A 43 0.45 10.75 6.59
N ASP A 44 -0.16 11.63 7.38
CA ASP A 44 0.30 13.02 7.55
C ASP A 44 1.78 13.11 7.97
N ALA A 45 2.24 12.22 8.85
CA ALA A 45 3.63 12.20 9.33
C ALA A 45 4.64 11.57 8.36
N TYR A 46 4.19 10.80 7.36
CA TYR A 46 5.06 9.97 6.51
C TYR A 46 4.88 10.20 5.01
N GLY A 47 3.88 10.98 4.61
CA GLY A 47 3.51 11.20 3.22
C GLY A 47 2.88 9.98 2.57
N MET A 48 3.11 9.83 1.26
CA MET A 48 2.56 8.76 0.44
C MET A 48 3.36 7.47 0.62
N MET A 49 2.68 6.38 0.95
CA MET A 49 3.29 5.09 1.29
C MET A 49 2.70 3.96 0.47
N ILE A 50 3.49 2.89 0.29
CA ILE A 50 3.09 1.64 -0.35
C ILE A 50 3.38 0.47 0.58
N LYS A 51 2.39 -0.40 0.84
CA LYS A 51 2.51 -1.59 1.71
C LYS A 51 1.64 -2.73 1.21
N ARG A 52 1.90 -3.94 1.69
CA ARG A 52 1.08 -5.12 1.41
C ARG A 52 0.05 -5.33 2.51
N VAL A 53 -1.18 -5.65 2.15
CA VAL A 53 -2.25 -5.98 3.10
C VAL A 53 -1.94 -7.36 3.69
N ARG A 54 -1.72 -7.40 5.01
CA ARG A 54 -1.39 -8.64 5.72
C ARG A 54 -2.63 -9.31 6.30
N SER A 55 -3.56 -8.51 6.83
CA SER A 55 -4.84 -8.99 7.34
C SER A 55 -5.92 -7.92 7.18
N ILE A 56 -7.17 -8.37 7.20
CA ILE A 56 -8.35 -7.52 7.14
C ILE A 56 -9.25 -7.96 8.28
N ASP A 57 -9.59 -7.03 9.18
CA ASP A 57 -10.52 -7.27 10.28
C ASP A 57 -11.45 -6.07 10.46
N ASN A 58 -12.74 -6.33 10.65
CA ASN A 58 -13.76 -5.29 10.91
C ASN A 58 -13.69 -4.07 9.94
N ASN A 59 -13.50 -4.33 8.64
CA ASN A 59 -13.31 -3.29 7.60
C ASN A 59 -12.08 -2.38 7.78
N THR A 60 -11.12 -2.83 8.57
CA THR A 60 -9.80 -2.22 8.70
C THR A 60 -8.74 -3.12 8.08
N TYR A 61 -7.67 -2.50 7.61
CA TYR A 61 -6.61 -3.15 6.84
C TYR A 61 -5.31 -3.00 7.60
N PHE A 62 -4.75 -4.12 8.05
CA PHE A 62 -3.38 -4.15 8.57
C PHE A 62 -2.44 -4.29 7.39
N VAL A 63 -1.55 -3.31 7.21
CA VAL A 63 -0.59 -3.29 6.12
C VAL A 63 0.83 -3.36 6.65
N GLU A 64 1.70 -4.08 5.95
CA GLU A 64 3.07 -4.32 6.38
C GLU A 64 4.04 -4.19 5.21
N GLY A 65 5.26 -3.75 5.52
CA GLY A 65 6.40 -3.90 4.63
C GLY A 65 6.98 -5.31 4.72
N THR A 66 7.96 -5.61 3.88
CA THR A 66 8.78 -6.82 4.02
C THR A 66 10.08 -6.56 4.74
N ASP A 67 10.51 -5.31 4.78
CA ASP A 67 11.65 -4.89 5.59
C ASP A 67 11.27 -4.83 7.08
N PRO A 68 12.04 -5.43 8.00
CA PRO A 68 11.76 -5.36 9.44
C PRO A 68 11.64 -3.93 9.99
N MET A 69 12.41 -2.98 9.45
CA MET A 69 12.41 -1.56 9.83
C MET A 69 11.35 -0.74 9.09
N SER A 70 10.49 -1.38 8.30
CA SER A 70 9.37 -0.72 7.62
C SER A 70 8.46 0.00 8.60
N ILE A 71 8.23 1.30 8.35
CA ILE A 71 7.13 2.06 8.97
C ILE A 71 5.81 1.61 8.33
N ASP A 72 4.94 0.99 9.12
CA ASP A 72 3.67 0.41 8.66
C ASP A 72 2.63 0.30 9.80
N SER A 73 1.65 -0.60 9.68
CA SER A 73 0.58 -0.73 10.68
C SER A 73 1.08 -1.09 12.08
N ARG A 74 2.30 -1.62 12.21
CA ARG A 74 2.94 -1.83 13.52
C ARG A 74 3.26 -0.51 14.23
N ASN A 75 3.41 0.58 13.47
CA ASN A 75 3.74 1.92 13.99
C ASN A 75 2.50 2.81 14.10
N PHE A 76 1.60 2.76 13.10
CA PHE A 76 0.47 3.70 13.01
C PHE A 76 -0.92 3.05 13.10
N GLY A 77 -0.99 1.74 13.37
CA GLY A 77 -2.25 1.00 13.44
C GLY A 77 -2.85 0.65 12.07
N THR A 78 -4.10 0.17 12.08
CA THR A 78 -4.79 -0.24 10.86
C THR A 78 -5.30 0.94 10.04
N LEU A 79 -5.55 0.71 8.75
CA LEU A 79 -6.13 1.69 7.83
C LEU A 79 -7.63 1.44 7.67
N LYS A 80 -8.42 2.50 7.50
CA LYS A 80 -9.77 2.41 6.95
C LYS A 80 -9.71 2.47 5.43
N ILE A 81 -10.74 1.94 4.76
CA ILE A 81 -10.82 1.97 3.28
C ILE A 81 -10.67 3.37 2.68
N LYS A 82 -11.14 4.41 3.39
CA LYS A 82 -11.05 5.81 2.95
C LYS A 82 -9.63 6.37 2.94
N GLU A 83 -8.72 5.76 3.69
CA GLU A 83 -7.30 6.16 3.73
C GLU A 83 -6.51 5.52 2.57
N ILE A 84 -7.02 4.43 2.00
CA ILE A 84 -6.40 3.76 0.88
C ILE A 84 -6.77 4.48 -0.42
N LYS A 85 -5.77 5.08 -1.07
CA LYS A 85 -5.96 5.88 -2.29
C LYS A 85 -5.92 5.04 -3.54
N TYR A 86 -5.00 4.07 -3.62
CA TYR A 86 -4.84 3.22 -4.79
C TYR A 86 -4.55 1.76 -4.42
N LYS A 87 -4.92 0.85 -5.32
CA LYS A 87 -4.48 -0.55 -5.32
C LYS A 87 -3.56 -0.79 -6.51
N VAL A 88 -2.41 -1.41 -6.28
CA VAL A 88 -1.46 -1.78 -7.34
C VAL A 88 -2.07 -2.88 -8.21
N LEU A 89 -1.95 -2.75 -9.52
CA LEU A 89 -2.38 -3.76 -10.50
C LEU A 89 -1.18 -4.49 -11.11
N PHE A 90 -0.19 -3.73 -11.57
CA PHE A 90 0.98 -4.24 -12.29
C PHE A 90 2.24 -3.49 -11.86
N LYS A 91 3.40 -4.15 -11.99
CA LYS A 91 4.72 -3.59 -11.73
C LYS A 91 5.66 -3.91 -12.88
N PHE A 92 6.57 -3.00 -13.21
CA PHE A 92 7.56 -3.16 -14.28
C PHE A 92 8.81 -2.32 -13.99
#